data_AF-A0A7S3TAT3-F1
#
_entry.id   AF-A0A7S3TAT3-F1
#
_cell.length_a   1.000
_cell.length_b   1.000
_cell.length_c   1.000
_cell.angle_alpha   90.00
_cell.angle_beta   90.00
_cell.angle_gamma   90.00
#
_symmetry.space_group_name_H-M   'P 1'
#
loop_
_entity.id
_entity.type
_entity.pdbx_description
1 polymer ?
#
loop_
_entity_poly.entity_id
_entity_poly.type
_entity_poly.pdbx_seq_one_letter_code
_entity_poly.pdbx_strand_id
1 'polypeptide(L)'
;PTRGLADEVVGLDMSVLIHAALAAPDDALELVLGNPAPAAALARVRNAVDWLTAHCKGVVCVFDGAPRPEKRAEEAQRKQRREDATRKARDAYRKIKNDPALRQLLREAASITPEFKRECVYTVVELGLRPIMAPFEADGQLAWLYKRGHASLIVTNDGDLLALGCRVLRIEPARPFMFMDGAPRVYDLGLAVARMPATQPVGPDLTWLLGNYGKDAASTVQLLLVWAALLGCDVNHRSDGKGK
;
A
#
# COMPACT_ATOMS: atom_id res chain seq x y z
N PRO A 1 21.43 -2.38 -8.01
CA PRO A 1 20.03 -2.54 -7.53
C PRO A 1 19.20 -1.24 -7.48
N THR A 2 19.83 -0.05 -7.48
CA THR A 2 19.14 1.26 -7.29
C THR A 2 19.16 2.19 -8.51
N ARG A 3 19.62 1.70 -9.68
CA ARG A 3 19.60 2.46 -10.94
C ARG A 3 18.15 2.84 -11.26
N GLY A 4 17.73 4.06 -10.89
CA GLY A 4 16.40 4.60 -11.14
C GLY A 4 15.74 5.32 -9.96
N LEU A 5 16.18 5.17 -8.71
CA LEU A 5 15.55 5.84 -7.55
C LEU A 5 16.37 7.01 -6.97
N ALA A 6 17.69 7.05 -7.23
CA ALA A 6 18.59 8.02 -6.59
C ALA A 6 18.20 9.49 -6.85
N ASP A 7 17.63 9.79 -8.01
CA ASP A 7 17.21 11.15 -8.39
C ASP A 7 15.75 11.46 -8.01
N GLU A 8 15.00 10.48 -7.52
CA GLU A 8 13.58 10.59 -7.25
C GLU A 8 13.31 11.21 -5.87
N VAL A 9 12.34 12.11 -5.80
CA VAL A 9 11.72 12.53 -4.53
C VAL A 9 10.47 11.68 -4.35
N VAL A 10 10.48 10.80 -3.36
CA VAL A 10 9.45 9.80 -3.15
C VAL A 10 8.37 10.31 -2.20
N GLY A 11 7.11 10.31 -2.65
CA GLY A 11 5.95 10.42 -1.75
C GLY A 11 5.56 9.04 -1.24
N LEU A 12 5.62 8.81 0.07
CA LEU A 12 5.34 7.52 0.68
C LEU A 12 3.97 7.51 1.33
N ASP A 13 3.10 6.62 0.85
CA ASP A 13 1.83 6.28 1.50
C ASP A 13 2.10 5.45 2.76
N MET A 14 1.99 6.10 3.91
CA MET A 14 2.27 5.45 5.19
C MET A 14 1.19 4.44 5.57
N SER A 15 -0.05 4.59 5.12
CA SER A 15 -1.12 3.64 5.42
C SER A 15 -0.83 2.29 4.78
N VAL A 16 -0.40 2.28 3.52
CA VAL A 16 0.03 1.05 2.82
C VAL A 16 1.24 0.41 3.51
N LEU A 17 2.26 1.20 3.86
CA LEU A 17 3.45 0.67 4.53
C LEU A 17 3.12 0.08 5.92
N ILE A 18 2.27 0.75 6.69
CA ILE A 18 1.84 0.29 8.01
C ILE A 18 1.04 -1.02 7.89
N HIS A 19 0.10 -1.09 6.94
CA HIS A 19 -0.65 -2.32 6.67
C HIS A 19 0.27 -3.48 6.30
N ALA A 20 1.24 -3.22 5.43
CA ALA A 20 2.26 -4.20 5.04
C ALA A 20 3.11 -4.65 6.24
N ALA A 21 3.52 -3.71 7.11
CA ALA A 21 4.30 -4.01 8.30
C ALA A 21 3.53 -4.87 9.32
N LEU A 22 2.21 -4.72 9.44
CA LEU A 22 1.35 -5.49 10.35
C LEU A 22 0.83 -6.81 9.78
N ALA A 23 1.16 -7.15 8.54
CA ALA A 23 0.64 -8.35 7.87
C ALA A 23 1.18 -9.67 8.45
N ALA A 24 2.26 -9.62 9.24
CA ALA A 24 2.84 -10.79 9.87
C ALA A 24 1.93 -11.32 11.00
N PRO A 25 1.70 -12.66 11.08
CA PRO A 25 0.77 -13.24 12.04
C PRO A 25 1.09 -12.92 13.50
N ASP A 26 2.37 -12.81 13.87
CA ASP A 26 2.79 -12.55 15.24
C ASP A 26 2.43 -11.12 15.67
N ASP A 27 2.60 -10.12 14.80
CA ASP A 27 2.21 -8.73 15.08
C ASP A 27 0.69 -8.58 15.16
N ALA A 28 -0.03 -9.26 14.27
CA ALA A 28 -1.50 -9.33 14.33
C ALA A 28 -1.97 -9.97 15.65
N LEU A 29 -1.27 -11.01 16.12
CA LEU A 29 -1.55 -11.64 17.40
C LEU A 29 -1.26 -10.68 18.57
N GLU A 30 -0.14 -9.98 18.56
CA GLU A 30 0.19 -8.96 19.57
C GLU A 30 -0.91 -7.89 19.68
N LEU A 31 -1.38 -7.36 18.55
CA LEU A 31 -2.50 -6.42 18.49
C LEU A 31 -3.77 -7.01 19.11
N VAL A 32 -4.12 -8.25 18.74
CA VAL A 32 -5.29 -8.94 19.27
C VAL A 32 -5.17 -9.18 20.78
N LEU A 33 -3.97 -9.48 21.27
CA LEU A 33 -3.68 -9.67 22.69
C LEU A 33 -3.58 -8.37 23.49
N GLY A 34 -3.70 -7.22 22.82
CA GLY A 34 -3.75 -5.91 23.46
C GLY A 34 -2.40 -5.22 23.58
N ASN A 35 -1.34 -5.72 22.92
CA ASN A 35 -0.15 -4.91 22.66
C ASN A 35 -0.43 -4.00 21.46
N PRO A 36 -0.66 -2.69 21.64
CA PRO A 36 -1.08 -1.83 20.56
C PRO A 36 0.07 -1.45 19.62
N ALA A 37 1.33 -1.76 19.97
CA ALA A 37 2.49 -1.44 19.16
C ALA A 37 3.54 -2.56 19.09
N PRO A 38 3.35 -3.53 18.17
CA PRO A 38 4.32 -4.60 17.96
C PRO A 38 5.69 -4.04 17.53
N ALA A 39 6.73 -4.34 18.29
CA ALA A 39 8.07 -3.78 18.07
C ALA A 39 8.68 -4.22 16.73
N ALA A 40 8.40 -5.47 16.31
CA ALA A 40 8.88 -5.99 15.03
C ALA A 40 8.24 -5.26 13.84
N ALA A 41 6.94 -4.94 13.91
CA ALA A 41 6.28 -4.12 12.90
C ALA A 41 6.84 -2.69 12.86
N LEU A 42 7.08 -2.05 14.01
CA LEU A 42 7.74 -0.73 14.05
C LEU A 42 9.14 -0.75 13.42
N ALA A 43 9.92 -1.80 13.71
CA ALA A 43 11.23 -1.97 13.10
C ALA A 43 11.15 -2.11 11.56
N ARG A 44 10.14 -2.81 11.04
CA ARG A 44 9.91 -2.89 9.58
C ARG A 44 9.56 -1.54 8.97
N VAL A 45 8.70 -0.75 9.61
CA VAL A 45 8.39 0.63 9.16
C VAL A 45 9.66 1.48 9.15
N ARG A 46 10.42 1.48 10.25
CA ARG A 46 11.69 2.21 10.35
C ARG A 46 12.65 1.82 9.23
N ASN A 47 12.90 0.52 9.06
CA ASN A 47 13.86 0.02 8.08
C ASN A 47 13.45 0.38 6.65
N ALA A 48 12.15 0.38 6.33
CA ALA A 48 11.67 0.78 5.02
C ALA A 48 11.88 2.28 4.75
N VAL A 49 11.57 3.14 5.73
CA VAL A 49 11.75 4.59 5.61
C VAL A 49 13.24 4.96 5.55
N ASP A 50 14.06 4.35 6.40
CA ASP A 50 15.52 4.53 6.42
C ASP A 50 16.13 4.10 5.09
N TRP A 51 15.72 2.94 4.56
CA TRP A 51 16.17 2.47 3.26
C TRP A 51 15.80 3.44 2.14
N LEU A 52 14.57 3.95 2.09
CA LEU A 52 14.18 4.94 1.07
C LEU A 52 15.00 6.22 1.19
N THR A 53 15.24 6.68 2.42
CA THR A 53 16.03 7.88 2.70
C THR A 53 17.49 7.71 2.26
N ALA A 54 18.06 6.52 2.41
CA ALA A 54 19.42 6.22 1.98
C ALA A 54 19.59 6.06 0.45
N HIS A 55 18.50 5.81 -0.29
CA HIS A 55 18.57 5.46 -1.72
C HIS A 55 17.83 6.41 -2.67
N CYS A 56 17.11 7.41 -2.14
CA CYS A 56 16.36 8.39 -2.92
C CYS A 56 16.83 9.80 -2.61
N LYS A 57 16.57 10.75 -3.52
CA LYS A 57 16.93 12.17 -3.33
C LYS A 57 16.19 12.80 -2.15
N GLY A 58 14.97 12.34 -1.88
CA GLY A 58 14.17 12.77 -0.73
C GLY A 58 12.95 11.89 -0.52
N VAL A 59 12.41 11.91 0.69
CA VAL A 59 11.24 11.13 1.09
C VAL A 59 10.23 12.03 1.80
N VAL A 60 8.97 11.95 1.38
CA VAL A 60 7.84 12.67 1.96
C VAL A 60 6.83 11.65 2.45
N CYS A 61 6.79 11.43 3.77
CA CYS A 61 5.83 10.52 4.40
C CYS A 61 4.47 11.20 4.57
N VAL A 62 3.41 10.61 4.00
CA VAL A 62 2.04 11.10 4.10
C VAL A 62 1.19 10.09 4.86
N PHE A 63 0.49 10.56 5.89
CA PHE A 63 -0.44 9.78 6.69
C PHE A 63 -1.87 10.24 6.42
N ASP A 64 -2.84 9.31 6.48
CA ASP A 64 -4.25 9.67 6.46
C ASP A 64 -4.62 10.60 7.63
N GLY A 65 -5.54 11.52 7.38
CA GLY A 65 -6.19 12.35 8.39
C GLY A 65 -7.56 11.81 8.79
N ALA A 66 -8.58 12.65 8.65
CA ALA A 66 -9.94 12.33 9.07
C ALA A 66 -10.63 11.39 8.06
N PRO A 67 -11.51 10.49 8.51
CA PRO A 67 -12.31 9.68 7.61
C PRO A 67 -13.26 10.55 6.77
N ARG A 68 -13.44 10.20 5.50
CA ARG A 68 -14.36 10.91 4.60
C ARG A 68 -15.81 10.69 5.03
N PRO A 69 -16.69 11.73 5.01
CA PRO A 69 -18.09 11.58 5.40
C PRO A 69 -18.83 10.46 4.66
N GLU A 70 -18.55 10.32 3.36
CA GLU A 70 -19.14 9.32 2.47
C GLU A 70 -18.70 7.86 2.77
N LYS A 71 -17.54 7.65 3.41
CA LYS A 71 -17.03 6.31 3.75
C LYS A 71 -17.40 5.83 5.16
N ARG A 72 -18.07 6.66 5.97
CA ARG A 72 -18.41 6.33 7.37
C ARG A 72 -19.21 5.04 7.52
N ALA A 73 -20.14 4.76 6.61
CA ALA A 73 -20.95 3.55 6.67
C ALA A 73 -20.13 2.27 6.40
N GLU A 74 -19.25 2.31 5.41
CA GLU A 74 -18.34 1.21 5.09
C GLU A 74 -17.30 1.00 6.20
N GLU A 75 -16.76 2.08 6.75
CA GLU A 75 -15.86 2.04 7.89
C GLU A 75 -16.52 1.43 9.12
N ALA A 76 -17.78 1.76 9.40
CA ALA A 76 -18.55 1.16 10.49
C ALA A 76 -18.71 -0.35 10.30
N GLN A 77 -19.04 -0.81 9.09
CA GLN A 77 -19.10 -2.25 8.80
C GLN A 77 -17.73 -2.91 8.91
N ARG A 78 -16.67 -2.26 8.41
CA ARG A 78 -15.29 -2.76 8.56
C ARG A 78 -14.87 -2.81 10.03
N LYS A 79 -15.32 -1.87 10.87
CA LYS A 79 -15.06 -1.86 12.31
C LYS A 79 -15.78 -3.01 13.01
N GLN A 80 -17.06 -3.24 12.70
CA GLN A 80 -17.82 -4.34 13.27
C GLN A 80 -17.23 -5.71 12.91
N ARG A 81 -16.89 -5.92 11.62
CA ARG A 81 -16.20 -7.14 11.17
C ARG A 81 -14.88 -7.38 11.91
N ARG A 82 -14.12 -6.31 12.15
CA ARG A 82 -12.86 -6.35 12.91
C ARG A 82 -13.09 -6.75 14.36
N GLU A 83 -14.04 -6.12 15.05
CA GLU A 83 -14.37 -6.44 16.45
C GLU A 83 -14.81 -7.90 16.63
N ASP A 84 -15.59 -8.42 15.69
CA ASP A 84 -15.98 -9.83 15.65
C ASP A 84 -14.79 -10.76 15.40
N ALA A 85 -13.91 -10.42 14.46
CA ALA A 85 -12.70 -11.18 14.18
C ALA A 85 -11.75 -11.17 15.39
N THR A 86 -11.55 -10.03 16.06
CA THR A 86 -10.73 -9.92 17.28
C THR A 86 -11.27 -10.80 18.39
N ARG A 87 -12.59 -10.79 18.62
CA ARG A 87 -13.22 -11.65 19.64
C ARG A 87 -12.99 -13.13 19.34
N LYS A 88 -13.28 -13.56 18.11
CA LYS A 88 -13.07 -14.94 17.66
C LYS A 88 -11.60 -15.36 17.73
N ALA A 89 -10.67 -14.48 17.35
CA ALA A 89 -9.24 -14.74 17.42
C ALA A 89 -8.76 -14.95 18.86
N ARG A 90 -9.22 -14.14 19.81
CA ARG A 90 -8.91 -14.32 21.25
C ARG A 90 -9.41 -15.66 21.77
N ASP A 91 -10.65 -16.01 21.44
CA ASP A 91 -11.24 -17.27 21.90
C ASP A 91 -10.58 -18.49 21.26
N ALA A 92 -10.20 -18.41 19.98
CA ALA A 92 -9.44 -19.45 19.29
C ALA A 92 -8.03 -19.62 19.90
N TYR A 93 -7.32 -18.52 20.13
CA TYR A 93 -5.98 -18.53 20.73
C TYR A 93 -5.95 -19.18 22.11
N ARG A 94 -7.00 -18.99 22.91
CA ARG A 94 -7.15 -19.64 24.23
C ARG A 94 -7.32 -21.16 24.16
N LYS A 95 -7.87 -21.69 23.05
CA LYS A 95 -8.17 -23.12 22.89
C LYS A 95 -7.02 -23.88 22.23
N ILE A 96 -6.53 -23.40 21.09
CA ILE A 96 -5.50 -24.07 20.28
C ILE A 96 -4.57 -23.02 19.68
N LYS A 97 -3.29 -23.02 20.09
CA LYS A 97 -2.29 -22.02 19.65
C LYS A 97 -1.92 -22.11 18.16
N ASN A 98 -2.11 -23.26 17.51
CA ASN A 98 -1.67 -23.53 16.13
C ASN A 98 -2.83 -23.86 15.17
N ASP A 99 -3.96 -23.17 15.29
CA ASP A 99 -5.10 -23.34 14.38
C ASP A 99 -4.90 -22.51 13.08
N PRO A 100 -4.97 -23.11 11.87
CA PRO A 100 -5.01 -22.35 10.61
C PRO A 100 -6.12 -21.29 10.57
N ALA A 101 -7.27 -21.56 11.22
CA ALA A 101 -8.37 -20.60 11.32
C ALA A 101 -7.99 -19.37 12.16
N LEU A 102 -7.12 -19.53 13.17
CA LEU A 102 -6.57 -18.40 13.92
C LEU A 102 -5.79 -17.46 13.00
N ARG A 103 -4.97 -17.99 12.08
CA ARG A 103 -4.18 -17.14 11.17
C ARG A 103 -5.05 -16.27 10.26
N GLN A 104 -6.17 -16.82 9.77
CA GLN A 104 -7.12 -16.03 8.99
C GLN A 104 -7.81 -14.97 9.86
N LEU A 105 -8.30 -15.35 11.04
CA LEU A 105 -8.92 -14.43 11.98
C LEU A 105 -7.98 -13.29 12.42
N LEU A 106 -6.68 -13.59 12.59
CA LEU A 106 -5.67 -12.59 12.91
C LEU A 106 -5.48 -11.57 11.77
N ARG A 107 -5.48 -12.01 10.51
CA ARG A 107 -5.43 -11.09 9.36
C ARG A 107 -6.66 -10.21 9.26
N GLU A 108 -7.84 -10.75 9.54
CA GLU A 108 -9.11 -9.99 9.55
C GLU A 108 -9.21 -9.05 10.76
N ALA A 109 -8.63 -9.42 11.90
CA ALA A 109 -8.62 -8.63 13.13
C ALA A 109 -7.52 -7.56 13.15
N ALA A 110 -6.43 -7.76 12.41
CA ALA A 110 -5.31 -6.83 12.33
C ALA A 110 -5.80 -5.48 11.79
N SER A 111 -5.77 -4.48 12.65
CA SER A 111 -6.14 -3.11 12.32
C SER A 111 -5.04 -2.18 12.77
N ILE A 112 -4.79 -1.14 12.00
CA ILE A 112 -3.97 -0.03 12.44
C ILE A 112 -4.65 0.60 13.65
N THR A 113 -3.99 0.54 14.81
CA THR A 113 -4.43 1.23 16.02
C THR A 113 -3.98 2.69 15.95
N PRO A 114 -4.72 3.64 16.53
CA PRO A 114 -4.26 5.03 16.66
C PRO A 114 -2.89 5.12 17.36
N GLU A 115 -2.65 4.25 18.33
CA GLU A 115 -1.38 4.10 19.04
C GLU A 115 -0.25 3.72 18.08
N PHE A 116 -0.40 2.65 17.30
CA PHE A 116 0.64 2.23 16.34
C PHE A 116 0.91 3.31 15.31
N LYS A 117 -0.14 3.94 14.79
CA LYS A 117 -0.01 5.06 13.84
C LYS A 117 0.81 6.21 14.44
N ARG A 118 0.55 6.57 15.70
CA ARG A 118 1.31 7.59 16.42
C ARG A 118 2.78 7.18 16.60
N GLU A 119 3.06 5.94 16.97
CA GLU A 119 4.44 5.42 17.05
C GLU A 119 5.16 5.45 15.68
N CYS A 120 4.45 5.17 14.59
CA CYS A 120 4.99 5.33 13.23
C CYS A 120 5.29 6.80 12.89
N VAL A 121 4.42 7.74 13.29
CA VAL A 121 4.68 9.19 13.13
C VAL A 121 5.95 9.59 13.89
N TYR A 122 6.11 9.17 15.14
CA TYR A 122 7.32 9.44 15.92
C TYR A 122 8.56 8.80 15.29
N THR A 123 8.45 7.57 14.81
CA THR A 123 9.54 6.89 14.09
C THR A 123 10.03 7.72 12.88
N VAL A 124 9.11 8.29 12.10
CA VAL A 124 9.47 9.17 10.96
C VAL A 124 10.16 10.45 11.42
N VAL A 125 9.69 11.06 12.52
CA VAL A 125 10.31 12.26 13.11
C VAL A 125 11.72 11.96 13.63
N GLU A 126 11.93 10.82 14.28
CA GLU A 126 13.24 10.39 14.77
C GLU A 126 14.25 10.13 13.64
N LEU A 127 13.77 9.73 12.45
CA LEU A 127 14.59 9.62 11.24
C LEU A 127 14.90 11.00 10.61
N GLY A 128 14.51 12.11 11.26
CA GLY A 128 14.77 13.47 10.79
C GLY A 128 13.84 13.96 9.69
N LEU A 129 12.76 13.22 9.39
CA LEU A 129 11.78 13.58 8.38
C LEU A 129 10.61 14.35 8.99
N ARG A 130 9.91 15.15 8.17
CA ARG A 130 8.70 15.86 8.57
C ARG A 130 7.47 15.16 7.99
N PRO A 131 6.69 14.43 8.80
CA PRO A 131 5.49 13.75 8.31
C PRO A 131 4.40 14.76 7.94
N ILE A 132 3.65 14.47 6.88
CA ILE A 132 2.48 15.24 6.47
C ILE A 132 1.23 14.46 6.88
N MET A 133 0.32 15.14 7.58
CA MET A 133 -1.03 14.64 7.82
C MET A 133 -1.94 15.15 6.70
N ALA A 134 -2.49 14.25 5.89
CA ALA A 134 -3.48 14.61 4.89
C ALA A 134 -4.77 15.12 5.59
N PRO A 135 -5.59 15.98 4.95
CA PRO A 135 -6.89 16.36 5.51
C PRO A 135 -7.85 15.16 5.65
N PHE A 136 -7.82 14.27 4.65
CA PHE A 136 -8.60 13.04 4.58
C PHE A 136 -7.70 11.86 4.20
N GLU A 137 -7.79 11.33 3.00
CA GLU A 137 -6.96 10.22 2.53
C GLU A 137 -5.61 10.70 1.96
N ALA A 138 -4.57 9.91 2.18
CA ALA A 138 -3.23 10.19 1.69
C ALA A 138 -3.18 10.31 0.17
N ASP A 139 -4.04 9.59 -0.58
CA ASP A 139 -4.06 9.60 -2.05
C ASP A 139 -4.20 11.01 -2.63
N GLY A 140 -5.14 11.80 -2.10
CA GLY A 140 -5.36 13.17 -2.57
C GLY A 140 -4.15 14.06 -2.32
N GLN A 141 -3.53 13.93 -1.15
CA GLN A 141 -2.35 14.70 -0.75
C GLN A 141 -1.11 14.30 -1.57
N LEU A 142 -0.89 13.00 -1.79
CA LEU A 142 0.20 12.44 -2.59
C LEU A 142 0.07 12.84 -4.07
N ALA A 143 -1.14 12.75 -4.64
CA ALA A 143 -1.40 13.19 -6.00
C ALA A 143 -1.15 14.69 -6.17
N TRP A 144 -1.52 15.51 -5.18
CA TRP A 144 -1.24 16.94 -5.19
C TRP A 144 0.26 17.23 -5.14
N LEU A 145 1.00 16.56 -4.24
CA LEU A 145 2.46 16.69 -4.13
C LEU A 145 3.14 16.30 -5.44
N TYR A 146 2.71 15.21 -6.07
CA TYR A 146 3.20 14.76 -7.38
C TYR A 146 2.98 15.81 -8.46
N LYS A 147 1.74 16.29 -8.62
CA LYS A 147 1.37 17.28 -9.65
C LYS A 147 2.07 18.64 -9.47
N ARG A 148 2.44 18.99 -8.24
CA ARG A 148 3.19 20.22 -7.93
C ARG A 148 4.70 20.07 -8.05
N GLY A 149 5.21 18.86 -8.36
CA GLY A 149 6.65 18.60 -8.46
C GLY A 149 7.34 18.49 -7.10
N HIS A 150 6.59 18.33 -6.01
CA HIS A 150 7.15 18.07 -4.68
C HIS A 150 7.48 16.59 -4.45
N ALA A 151 6.92 15.70 -5.27
CA ALA A 151 7.30 14.30 -5.41
C ALA A 151 7.33 13.92 -6.89
N SER A 152 8.20 13.00 -7.28
CA SER A 152 8.36 12.51 -8.65
C SER A 152 8.03 11.02 -8.80
N LEU A 153 7.84 10.32 -7.68
CA LEU A 153 7.42 8.93 -7.60
C LEU A 153 6.59 8.73 -6.33
N ILE A 154 5.47 8.02 -6.42
CA ILE A 154 4.62 7.71 -5.26
C ILE A 154 4.75 6.24 -4.89
N VAL A 155 5.09 5.95 -3.65
CA VAL A 155 5.16 4.59 -3.14
C VAL A 155 3.82 4.24 -2.51
N THR A 156 3.05 3.39 -3.17
CA THR A 156 1.71 2.94 -2.75
C THR A 156 1.34 1.62 -3.44
N ASN A 157 0.36 0.91 -2.89
CA ASN A 157 -0.30 -0.19 -3.57
C ASN A 157 -1.66 0.21 -4.15
N ASP A 158 -2.15 1.41 -3.83
CA ASP A 158 -3.42 1.91 -4.33
C ASP A 158 -3.34 2.23 -5.83
N GLY A 159 -4.31 1.70 -6.58
CA GLY A 159 -4.45 1.95 -8.01
C GLY A 159 -5.01 3.35 -8.31
N ASP A 160 -5.66 4.00 -7.35
CA ASP A 160 -6.26 5.32 -7.54
C ASP A 160 -5.21 6.37 -7.91
N LEU A 161 -4.01 6.28 -7.33
CA LEU A 161 -2.90 7.20 -7.61
C LEU A 161 -2.38 7.08 -9.06
N LEU A 162 -2.47 5.89 -9.67
CA LEU A 162 -2.22 5.72 -11.11
C LEU A 162 -3.26 6.46 -11.94
N ALA A 163 -4.55 6.30 -11.60
CA ALA A 163 -5.65 6.98 -12.29
C ALA A 163 -5.53 8.53 -12.16
N LEU A 164 -4.96 9.02 -11.06
CA LEU A 164 -4.70 10.44 -10.84
C LEU A 164 -3.50 10.99 -11.62
N GLY A 165 -2.77 10.15 -12.37
CA GLY A 165 -1.65 10.57 -13.20
C GLY A 165 -0.27 10.36 -12.59
N CYS A 166 -0.17 9.69 -11.44
CA CYS A 166 1.10 9.54 -10.73
C CYS A 166 1.92 8.38 -11.29
N ARG A 167 3.25 8.52 -11.22
CA ARG A 167 4.17 7.38 -11.26
C ARG A 167 4.11 6.68 -9.91
N VAL A 168 3.91 5.37 -9.90
CA VAL A 168 3.81 4.62 -8.64
C VAL A 168 4.83 3.48 -8.54
N LEU A 169 5.32 3.23 -7.33
CA LEU A 169 6.14 2.09 -6.95
C LEU A 169 5.37 1.27 -5.90
N ARG A 170 5.13 -0.01 -6.19
CA ARG A 170 4.41 -0.92 -5.27
C ARG A 170 5.33 -1.55 -4.21
N ILE A 171 4.81 -1.73 -3.00
CA ILE A 171 5.49 -2.36 -1.86
C ILE A 171 4.86 -3.71 -1.56
N GLU A 172 5.65 -4.76 -1.28
CA GLU A 172 5.11 -6.02 -0.74
C GLU A 172 5.38 -6.20 0.77
N PRO A 173 4.45 -6.84 1.52
CA PRO A 173 4.60 -7.06 2.96
C PRO A 173 5.82 -7.90 3.38
N ALA A 174 6.24 -8.86 2.55
CA ALA A 174 7.37 -9.75 2.84
C ALA A 174 8.71 -9.21 2.30
N ARG A 175 8.67 -8.24 1.39
CA ARG A 175 9.82 -7.60 0.76
C ARG A 175 9.44 -6.15 0.55
N PRO A 176 9.88 -5.21 1.41
CA PRO A 176 9.39 -3.83 1.40
C PRO A 176 9.63 -3.11 0.07
N PHE A 177 10.38 -3.71 -0.86
CA PHE A 177 10.42 -3.31 -2.27
C PHE A 177 10.40 -4.60 -3.12
N MET A 178 9.45 -4.72 -4.04
CA MET A 178 9.42 -5.85 -4.97
C MET A 178 10.50 -5.63 -6.03
N PHE A 179 11.56 -6.43 -5.98
CA PHE A 179 12.62 -6.44 -6.98
C PHE A 179 12.37 -7.55 -8.01
N MET A 180 12.17 -7.23 -9.29
CA MET A 180 12.44 -8.19 -10.36
C MET A 180 13.88 -8.02 -10.79
N ASP A 181 14.65 -9.12 -10.83
CA ASP A 181 16.07 -9.12 -11.22
C ASP A 181 16.94 -8.13 -10.41
N GLY A 182 16.50 -7.77 -9.20
CA GLY A 182 17.20 -6.80 -8.34
C GLY A 182 16.83 -5.33 -8.57
N ALA A 183 15.75 -4.99 -9.30
CA ALA A 183 15.27 -3.62 -9.51
C ALA A 183 13.79 -3.38 -9.09
N PRO A 184 13.46 -2.22 -8.47
CA PRO A 184 12.10 -1.88 -8.01
C PRO A 184 11.13 -1.69 -9.19
N ARG A 185 9.89 -2.19 -9.07
CA ARG A 185 8.85 -2.03 -10.11
C ARG A 185 8.17 -0.66 -10.05
N VAL A 186 8.58 0.23 -10.94
CA VAL A 186 7.93 1.54 -11.17
C VAL A 186 6.92 1.43 -12.32
N TYR A 187 5.70 1.88 -12.06
CA TYR A 187 4.62 2.00 -13.03
C TYR A 187 4.52 3.47 -13.49
N ASP A 188 4.95 3.73 -14.73
CA ASP A 188 5.11 5.07 -15.32
C ASP A 188 4.10 5.35 -16.45
N LEU A 189 2.86 4.94 -16.25
CA LEU A 189 1.78 5.11 -17.22
C LEU A 189 0.60 5.90 -16.67
N GLY A 190 0.72 6.46 -15.45
CA GLY A 190 -0.36 7.24 -14.85
C GLY A 190 -0.86 8.36 -15.77
N LEU A 191 0.04 9.05 -16.47
CA LEU A 191 -0.34 10.12 -17.40
C LEU A 191 -1.12 9.60 -18.63
N ALA A 192 -0.84 8.38 -19.07
CA ALA A 192 -1.56 7.72 -20.18
C ALA A 192 -2.96 7.27 -19.73
N VAL A 193 -3.08 6.76 -18.49
CA VAL A 193 -4.36 6.39 -17.86
C VAL A 193 -5.23 7.62 -17.61
N ALA A 194 -4.69 8.69 -17.03
CA ALA A 194 -5.44 9.91 -16.73
C ALA A 194 -6.01 10.64 -17.96
N ARG A 195 -5.47 10.34 -19.16
CA ARG A 195 -5.92 10.88 -20.45
C ARG A 195 -6.94 9.99 -21.15
N MET A 196 -7.37 8.90 -20.53
CA MET A 196 -8.39 8.02 -21.10
C MET A 196 -9.73 8.74 -21.22
N PRO A 197 -10.39 8.66 -22.40
CA PRO A 197 -11.80 8.99 -22.49
C PRO A 197 -12.57 8.11 -21.51
N ALA A 198 -13.44 8.69 -20.69
CA ALA A 198 -14.34 7.93 -19.82
C ALA A 198 -15.41 7.24 -20.69
N THR A 199 -15.10 6.09 -21.26
CA THR A 199 -16.11 5.25 -21.91
C THR A 199 -16.78 4.39 -20.85
N GLN A 200 -18.00 4.76 -20.46
CA GLN A 200 -18.90 3.84 -19.77
C GLN A 200 -19.15 2.61 -20.67
N PRO A 201 -19.32 1.38 -20.15
CA PRO A 201 -19.63 1.05 -18.76
C PRO A 201 -18.59 0.17 -18.01
N VAL A 202 -17.42 -0.15 -18.59
CA VAL A 202 -16.55 -1.21 -18.02
C VAL A 202 -15.07 -0.81 -17.96
N GLY A 203 -14.73 0.10 -17.04
CA GLY A 203 -13.34 0.40 -16.70
C GLY A 203 -12.49 0.98 -17.84
N PRO A 204 -11.17 1.14 -17.64
CA PRO A 204 -10.26 1.62 -18.68
C PRO A 204 -10.28 0.66 -19.88
N ASP A 205 -10.52 1.16 -21.09
CA ASP A 205 -10.54 0.35 -22.32
C ASP A 205 -9.12 -0.13 -22.66
N LEU A 206 -8.83 -1.41 -22.41
CA LEU A 206 -7.53 -2.02 -22.71
C LEU A 206 -7.18 -1.93 -24.19
N THR A 207 -8.16 -2.03 -25.09
CA THR A 207 -7.94 -1.93 -26.52
C THR A 207 -7.52 -0.51 -26.91
N TRP A 208 -8.14 0.52 -26.31
CA TRP A 208 -7.70 1.92 -26.47
C TRP A 208 -6.29 2.16 -25.90
N LEU A 209 -6.04 1.61 -24.71
CA LEU A 209 -4.79 1.73 -23.96
C LEU A 209 -3.62 1.13 -24.75
N LEU A 210 -3.80 -0.09 -25.28
CA LEU A 210 -2.83 -0.76 -26.15
C LEU A 210 -2.70 -0.07 -27.52
N GLY A 211 -3.81 0.38 -28.11
CA GLY A 211 -3.79 1.04 -29.42
C GLY A 211 -3.06 2.39 -29.44
N ASN A 212 -3.11 3.15 -28.34
CA ASN A 212 -2.48 4.48 -28.26
C ASN A 212 -1.06 4.44 -27.70
N TYR A 213 -0.74 3.47 -26.82
CA TYR A 213 0.51 3.46 -26.07
C TYR A 213 1.31 2.14 -26.19
N GLY A 214 0.73 1.06 -26.70
CA GLY A 214 1.38 -0.25 -26.86
C GLY A 214 2.28 -0.30 -28.10
N LYS A 215 3.40 0.41 -28.05
CA LYS A 215 4.33 0.56 -29.19
C LYS A 215 5.32 -0.60 -29.33
N ASP A 216 5.54 -1.33 -28.25
CA ASP A 216 6.45 -2.48 -28.18
C ASP A 216 5.98 -3.49 -27.10
N ALA A 217 6.66 -4.63 -26.98
CA ALA A 217 6.29 -5.67 -26.04
C ALA A 217 6.41 -5.21 -24.57
N ALA A 218 7.38 -4.35 -24.24
CA ALA A 218 7.61 -3.89 -22.86
C ALA A 218 6.52 -2.92 -22.42
N SER A 219 6.19 -1.93 -23.25
CA SER A 219 5.08 -0.99 -23.05
C SER A 219 3.74 -1.73 -22.99
N THR A 220 3.51 -2.70 -23.88
CA THR A 220 2.30 -3.56 -23.87
C THR A 220 2.14 -4.31 -22.54
N VAL A 221 3.22 -4.89 -22.01
CA VAL A 221 3.19 -5.57 -20.71
C VAL A 221 2.93 -4.59 -19.57
N GLN A 222 3.57 -3.42 -19.57
CA GLN A 222 3.31 -2.39 -18.55
C GLN A 222 1.85 -1.90 -18.58
N LEU A 223 1.30 -1.71 -19.78
CA LEU A 223 -0.07 -1.30 -20.03
C LEU A 223 -1.07 -2.36 -19.53
N LEU A 224 -0.81 -3.64 -19.77
CA LEU A 224 -1.59 -4.76 -19.24
C LEU A 224 -1.53 -4.82 -17.70
N LEU A 225 -0.35 -4.60 -17.11
CA LEU A 225 -0.18 -4.60 -15.65
C LEU A 225 -0.90 -3.40 -15.00
N VAL A 226 -0.87 -2.24 -15.64
CA VAL A 226 -1.57 -1.03 -15.18
C VAL A 226 -3.08 -1.22 -15.30
N TRP A 227 -3.54 -1.78 -16.41
CA TRP A 227 -4.95 -2.14 -16.59
C TRP A 227 -5.42 -3.15 -15.53
N ALA A 228 -4.64 -4.20 -15.27
CA ALA A 228 -4.94 -5.17 -14.21
C ALA A 228 -4.96 -4.51 -12.81
N ALA A 229 -4.00 -3.63 -12.52
CA ALA A 229 -3.96 -2.88 -11.27
C ALA A 229 -5.19 -1.97 -11.09
N LEU A 230 -5.65 -1.30 -12.15
CA LEU A 230 -6.86 -0.46 -12.14
C LEU A 230 -8.16 -1.25 -11.91
N LEU A 231 -8.18 -2.53 -12.29
CA LEU A 231 -9.32 -3.42 -12.03
C LEU A 231 -9.27 -4.05 -10.62
N GLY A 232 -8.27 -3.71 -9.79
CA GLY A 232 -8.06 -4.36 -8.50
C GLY A 232 -7.63 -5.82 -8.63
N CYS A 233 -7.23 -6.27 -9.83
CA CYS A 233 -6.70 -7.61 -10.05
C CYS A 233 -5.26 -7.66 -9.56
N ASP A 234 -5.05 -8.28 -8.40
CA ASP A 234 -3.73 -8.61 -7.92
C ASP A 234 -3.19 -9.81 -8.73
N VAL A 235 -2.50 -9.53 -9.84
CA VAL A 235 -1.85 -10.53 -10.71
C VAL A 235 -0.73 -11.32 -10.01
N ASN A 236 -0.48 -11.08 -8.72
CA ASN A 236 0.43 -11.85 -7.88
C ASN A 236 -0.19 -13.08 -7.21
N HIS A 237 -1.46 -13.42 -7.48
CA HIS A 237 -1.94 -14.76 -7.15
C HIS A 237 -1.26 -15.78 -8.07
N ARG A 238 -0.04 -16.23 -7.69
CA ARG A 238 0.37 -17.59 -8.01
C ARG A 238 -0.75 -18.45 -7.46
N SER A 239 -1.50 -19.10 -8.35
CA SER A 239 -2.19 -20.31 -7.96
C SER A 239 -1.14 -21.19 -7.31
N ASP A 240 -1.21 -21.35 -6.00
CA ASP A 240 -0.63 -22.52 -5.38
C ASP A 240 -1.28 -23.68 -6.12
N GLY A 241 -0.50 -24.32 -6.98
CA GLY A 241 -0.95 -25.40 -7.83
C GLY A 241 -1.47 -26.53 -6.96
N LYS A 242 -2.76 -26.50 -6.65
CA LYS A 242 -3.55 -27.61 -6.11
C LYS A 242 -4.99 -27.47 -6.57
N GLY A 243 -5.35 -28.32 -7.53
CA GLY A 243 -6.72 -28.66 -7.94
C GLY A 243 -6.97 -28.28 -9.41
N LYS A 244 -7.26 -29.19 -10.32
CA LYS A 244 -7.44 -30.65 -10.32
C LYS A 244 -6.94 -31.17 -11.67
#